data_AF-A0AAU9IVY9-F1
#
_entry.id   AF-A0AAU9IVY9-F1
#
_cell.length_a   1.000
_cell.length_b   1.000
_cell.length_c   1.000
_cell.angle_alpha   90.00
_cell.angle_beta   90.00
_cell.angle_gamma   90.00
#
_symmetry.space_group_name_H-M   'P 1'
#
loop_
_entity.id
_entity.type
_entity.pdbx_description
1 polymer ?
#
loop_
_entity_poly.entity_id
_entity_poly.type
_entity_poly.pdbx_seq_one_letter_code
_entity_poly.pdbx_strand_id
1 'polypeptide(L)'
;MANLSDALETQIGDIEDLEDRLIVMESIVEQLKSSKIMRAELEVLLNQYIALEDSIINGLHQLAKKAEDLVSQNLITNATSKFNELGSSYQDTWSDEFWETYNMIREGYQTSDKKKTGQEINNQVESMQDIALALNRTKNKIQNDDRGKKALEEIEELSKTYQISVLGPQIQDFHNNKCKCVLI
;
A
#
# COMPACT_ATOMS: atom_id res chain seq x y z
N MET A 1 -34.16 -9.68 5.33
CA MET A 1 -33.01 -9.26 6.15
C MET A 1 -31.89 -9.00 5.16
N ALA A 2 -31.58 -7.73 4.90
CA ALA A 2 -30.44 -7.39 4.06
C ALA A 2 -29.17 -7.80 4.80
N ASN A 3 -28.26 -8.51 4.12
CA ASN A 3 -26.96 -8.87 4.65
C ASN A 3 -26.18 -7.56 4.88
N LEU A 4 -25.71 -7.30 6.10
CA LEU A 4 -24.80 -6.18 6.37
C LEU A 4 -23.53 -6.23 5.49
N SER A 5 -23.16 -7.44 5.06
CA SER A 5 -22.11 -7.68 4.06
C SER A 5 -22.36 -6.98 2.72
N ASP A 6 -23.59 -7.02 2.19
CA ASP A 6 -23.92 -6.43 0.88
C ASP A 6 -23.92 -4.90 0.93
N ALA A 7 -24.17 -4.34 2.12
CA ALA A 7 -24.11 -2.90 2.33
C ALA A 7 -22.67 -2.37 2.37
N LEU A 8 -21.66 -3.20 2.67
CA LEU A 8 -20.26 -2.74 2.72
C LEU A 8 -19.53 -2.79 1.36
N GLU A 9 -19.98 -3.63 0.43
CA GLU A 9 -19.36 -3.77 -0.91
C GLU A 9 -19.90 -2.80 -1.97
N THR A 10 -20.75 -1.85 -1.58
CA THR A 10 -21.36 -0.94 -2.55
C THR A 10 -20.33 0.06 -3.08
N GLN A 11 -20.12 0.07 -4.40
CA GLN A 11 -19.22 1.00 -5.07
C GLN A 11 -19.67 2.43 -4.85
N ILE A 12 -18.74 3.29 -4.42
CA ILE A 12 -18.93 4.75 -4.35
C ILE A 12 -18.98 5.29 -5.78
N GLY A 13 -20.15 5.72 -6.23
CA GLY A 13 -20.40 6.22 -7.58
C GLY A 13 -20.21 7.73 -7.70
N ASP A 14 -20.58 8.46 -6.66
CA ASP A 14 -20.54 9.92 -6.56
C ASP A 14 -20.08 10.42 -5.17
N ILE A 15 -20.13 11.75 -4.97
CA ILE A 15 -19.70 12.39 -3.72
C ILE A 15 -20.69 12.15 -2.58
N GLU A 16 -21.99 12.03 -2.86
CA GLU A 16 -23.00 11.77 -1.83
C GLU A 16 -22.80 10.37 -1.25
N ASP A 17 -22.55 9.38 -2.11
CA ASP A 17 -22.16 8.03 -1.69
C ASP A 17 -20.92 8.04 -0.79
N LEU A 18 -19.91 8.86 -1.11
CA LEU A 18 -18.68 8.97 -0.33
C LEU A 18 -18.95 9.56 1.06
N GLU A 19 -19.79 10.60 1.15
CA GLU A 19 -20.17 11.21 2.42
C GLU A 19 -20.93 10.24 3.31
N ASP A 20 -21.87 9.47 2.75
CA ASP A 20 -22.59 8.42 3.48
C ASP A 20 -21.63 7.38 4.04
N ARG A 21 -20.61 6.96 3.28
CA ARG A 21 -19.60 6.00 3.75
C ARG A 21 -18.75 6.56 4.88
N LEU A 22 -18.40 7.84 4.82
CA LEU A 22 -17.66 8.51 5.89
C LEU A 22 -18.49 8.61 7.17
N ILE A 23 -19.80 8.82 7.07
CA ILE A 23 -20.71 8.80 8.24
C ILE A 23 -20.75 7.41 8.88
N VAL A 24 -20.83 6.35 8.06
CA VAL A 24 -20.80 4.97 8.58
C VAL A 24 -19.45 4.68 9.24
N MET A 25 -18.34 5.08 8.61
CA MET A 25 -16.99 4.89 9.18
C MET A 25 -16.84 5.63 10.51
N GLU A 26 -17.37 6.85 10.61
CA GLU A 26 -17.39 7.62 11.85
C GLU A 26 -18.13 6.89 12.98
N SER A 27 -19.30 6.32 12.68
CA SER A 27 -20.06 5.52 13.64
C SER A 27 -19.31 4.26 14.11
N ILE A 28 -18.53 3.62 13.23
CA ILE A 28 -17.70 2.47 13.62
C ILE A 28 -16.54 2.93 14.49
N VAL A 29 -15.88 4.04 14.17
CA VAL A 29 -14.80 4.60 15.00
C VAL A 29 -15.32 4.97 16.39
N GLU A 30 -16.52 5.52 16.51
CA GLU A 30 -17.15 5.80 17.81
C GLU A 30 -17.39 4.52 18.62
N GLN A 31 -17.87 3.46 17.97
CA GLN A 31 -18.05 2.16 18.61
C GLN A 31 -16.71 1.56 19.06
N LEU A 32 -15.67 1.65 18.23
CA LEU A 32 -14.32 1.19 18.52
C LEU A 32 -13.62 1.97 19.65
N LYS A 33 -14.04 3.21 19.91
CA LYS A 33 -13.58 4.00 21.07
C LYS A 33 -14.21 3.58 22.40
N SER A 34 -15.16 2.65 22.40
CA SER A 34 -15.82 2.18 23.62
C SER A 34 -14.82 1.49 24.56
N SER A 35 -14.88 1.86 25.85
CA SER A 35 -13.98 1.34 26.90
C SER A 35 -14.12 -0.17 27.21
N LYS A 36 -15.13 -0.85 26.67
CA LYS A 36 -15.46 -2.24 27.00
C LYS A 36 -15.92 -3.03 25.77
N ILE A 37 -15.02 -3.18 24.80
CA ILE A 37 -15.27 -4.00 23.61
C ILE A 37 -14.80 -5.42 23.89
N MET A 38 -15.65 -6.41 23.60
CA MET A 38 -15.23 -7.81 23.64
C MET A 38 -14.39 -8.13 22.40
N ARG A 39 -13.42 -9.03 22.51
CA ARG A 39 -12.56 -9.42 21.37
C ARG A 39 -13.33 -9.78 20.08
N ALA A 40 -14.41 -10.56 20.21
CA ALA A 40 -15.25 -10.92 19.06
C ALA A 40 -15.94 -9.71 18.42
N GLU A 41 -16.32 -8.72 19.23
CA GLU A 41 -16.92 -7.46 18.76
C GLU A 41 -15.86 -6.56 18.11
N LEU A 42 -14.65 -6.52 18.68
CA LEU A 42 -13.49 -5.84 18.09
C LEU A 42 -13.18 -6.38 16.69
N GLU A 43 -13.14 -7.70 16.54
CA GLU A 43 -12.92 -8.37 15.25
C GLU A 43 -13.99 -7.97 14.22
N VAL A 44 -15.28 -7.98 14.60
CA VAL A 44 -16.37 -7.58 13.70
C VAL A 44 -16.26 -6.11 13.29
N LEU A 45 -16.04 -5.21 14.26
CA LEU A 45 -15.94 -3.77 14.00
C LEU A 45 -14.71 -3.44 13.16
N LEU A 46 -13.56 -4.07 13.41
CA LEU A 46 -12.34 -3.87 12.60
C LEU A 46 -12.49 -4.44 11.19
N ASN A 47 -13.22 -5.54 11.01
CA ASN A 47 -13.51 -6.07 9.68
C ASN A 47 -14.35 -5.08 8.86
N GLN A 48 -15.40 -4.53 9.48
CA GLN A 48 -16.22 -3.50 8.85
C GLN A 48 -15.42 -2.21 8.57
N TYR A 49 -14.59 -1.79 9.52
CA TYR A 49 -13.71 -0.64 9.37
C TYR A 49 -12.77 -0.80 8.17
N ILE A 50 -12.12 -1.96 8.04
CA ILE A 50 -11.22 -2.30 6.94
C ILE A 50 -11.95 -2.26 5.59
N ALA A 51 -13.14 -2.87 5.51
CA ALA A 51 -13.90 -2.90 4.27
C ALA A 51 -14.38 -1.48 3.85
N LEU A 52 -14.73 -0.63 4.81
CA LEU A 52 -15.01 0.79 4.53
C LEU A 52 -13.76 1.56 4.12
N GLU A 53 -12.61 1.31 4.77
CA GLU A 53 -11.33 1.92 4.42
C GLU A 53 -11.00 1.66 2.94
N ASP A 54 -11.11 0.41 2.50
CA ASP A 54 -10.85 0.03 1.10
C ASP A 54 -11.85 0.64 0.13
N SER A 55 -13.14 0.62 0.49
CA SER A 55 -14.20 1.21 -0.33
C SER A 55 -14.01 2.71 -0.50
N ILE A 56 -13.72 3.43 0.58
CA ILE A 56 -13.50 4.89 0.59
C ILE A 56 -12.25 5.26 -0.20
N ILE A 57 -11.12 4.53 -0.02
CA ILE A 57 -9.90 4.77 -0.80
C ILE A 57 -10.18 4.62 -2.30
N ASN A 58 -10.89 3.56 -2.69
CA ASN A 58 -11.26 3.33 -4.08
C ASN A 58 -12.20 4.43 -4.61
N GLY A 59 -13.21 4.83 -3.82
CA GLY A 59 -14.13 5.91 -4.16
C GLY A 59 -13.42 7.24 -4.36
N LEU A 60 -12.58 7.66 -3.41
CA LEU A 60 -11.75 8.86 -3.51
C LEU A 60 -10.89 8.86 -4.78
N HIS A 61 -10.25 7.72 -5.08
CA HIS A 61 -9.44 7.58 -6.28
C HIS A 61 -10.26 7.75 -7.56
N GLN A 62 -11.45 7.15 -7.63
CA GLN A 62 -12.33 7.25 -8.80
C GLN A 62 -12.92 8.64 -8.97
N LEU A 63 -13.35 9.28 -7.89
CA LEU A 63 -13.91 10.62 -7.91
C LEU A 63 -12.85 11.66 -8.28
N ALA A 64 -11.64 11.54 -7.73
CA ALA A 64 -10.53 12.42 -8.07
C ALA A 64 -10.18 12.37 -9.56
N LYS A 65 -10.29 11.21 -10.21
CA LYS A 65 -10.09 11.06 -11.66
C LYS A 65 -11.17 11.75 -12.50
N LYS A 66 -12.38 11.89 -11.97
CA LYS A 66 -13.54 12.46 -12.66
C LYS A 66 -13.77 13.95 -12.33
N ALA A 67 -13.08 14.49 -11.32
CA ALA A 67 -13.32 15.84 -10.82
C ALA A 67 -12.70 16.91 -11.72
N GLU A 68 -13.50 17.50 -12.60
CA GLU A 68 -13.07 18.56 -13.52
C GLU A 68 -13.24 19.97 -12.91
N ASP A 69 -14.20 20.16 -12.02
CA ASP A 69 -14.54 21.46 -11.45
C ASP A 69 -13.99 21.67 -10.03
N LEU A 70 -13.78 22.95 -9.68
CA LEU A 70 -13.23 23.39 -8.39
C LEU A 70 -14.12 23.03 -7.19
N VAL A 71 -15.44 22.91 -7.37
CA VAL A 71 -16.35 22.57 -6.27
C VAL A 71 -16.18 21.11 -5.91
N SER A 72 -16.22 20.22 -6.91
CA SER A 72 -15.97 18.78 -6.72
C SER A 72 -14.59 18.51 -6.13
N GLN A 73 -13.55 19.21 -6.58
CA GLN A 73 -12.19 19.07 -6.02
C GLN A 73 -12.12 19.47 -4.55
N ASN A 74 -12.80 20.56 -4.15
CA ASN A 74 -12.86 20.98 -2.76
C ASN A 74 -13.63 19.97 -1.89
N LEU A 75 -14.75 19.43 -2.39
CA LEU A 75 -15.52 18.41 -1.68
C LEU A 75 -14.69 17.15 -1.46
N ILE A 76 -13.98 16.66 -2.48
CA ILE A 76 -13.08 15.51 -2.37
C ILE A 76 -11.94 15.79 -1.38
N THR A 77 -11.39 17.00 -1.38
CA THR A 77 -10.33 17.40 -0.44
C THR A 77 -10.84 17.36 1.00
N ASN A 78 -12.04 17.89 1.25
CA ASN A 78 -12.66 17.86 2.58
C ASN A 78 -12.96 16.43 3.03
N ALA A 79 -13.51 15.60 2.12
CA ALA A 79 -13.78 14.19 2.38
C ALA A 79 -12.48 13.41 2.68
N THR A 80 -11.40 13.72 1.97
CA THR A 80 -10.06 13.14 2.23
C THR A 80 -9.54 13.53 3.62
N SER A 81 -9.71 14.79 4.02
CA SER A 81 -9.33 15.24 5.36
C SER A 81 -10.09 14.47 6.44
N LYS A 82 -11.42 14.35 6.29
CA LYS A 82 -12.28 13.59 7.22
C LYS A 82 -11.87 12.11 7.25
N PHE A 83 -11.59 11.52 6.10
CA PHE A 83 -11.09 10.14 6.01
C PHE A 83 -9.77 9.96 6.77
N ASN A 84 -8.81 10.88 6.64
CA ASN A 84 -7.53 10.80 7.34
C ASN A 84 -7.68 10.92 8.86
N GLU A 85 -8.65 11.70 9.34
CA GLU A 85 -8.99 11.80 10.76
C GLU A 85 -9.56 10.47 11.31
N LEU A 86 -10.44 9.82 10.55
CA LEU A 86 -11.04 8.51 10.91
C LEU A 86 -10.09 7.33 10.65
N GLY A 87 -9.14 7.53 9.75
CA GLY A 87 -8.10 6.60 9.31
C GLY A 87 -6.84 6.74 10.15
N SER A 88 -5.79 7.27 9.53
CA SER A 88 -4.45 7.42 10.10
C SER A 88 -4.43 8.05 11.49
N SER A 89 -5.12 9.18 11.71
CA SER A 89 -5.06 9.88 12.99
C SER A 89 -5.69 9.08 14.13
N TYR A 90 -6.71 8.26 13.83
CA TYR A 90 -7.29 7.35 14.81
C TYR A 90 -6.41 6.11 15.01
N GLN A 91 -5.84 5.55 13.94
CA GLN A 91 -4.92 4.41 14.01
C GLN A 91 -3.68 4.69 14.86
N ASP A 92 -3.19 5.93 14.88
CA ASP A 92 -2.10 6.37 15.75
C ASP A 92 -2.43 6.22 17.25
N THR A 93 -3.71 6.09 17.61
CA THR A 93 -4.17 5.90 19.00
C THR A 93 -4.37 4.44 19.39
N TRP A 94 -4.17 3.51 18.46
CA TRP A 94 -4.45 2.10 18.68
C TRP A 94 -3.46 1.44 19.65
N SER A 95 -3.99 0.50 20.44
CA SER A 95 -3.17 -0.41 21.24
C SER A 95 -2.62 -1.55 20.39
N ASP A 96 -1.68 -2.31 20.94
CA ASP A 96 -1.14 -3.51 20.28
C ASP A 96 -2.23 -4.54 19.94
N GLU A 97 -3.26 -4.69 20.78
CA GLU A 97 -4.39 -5.61 20.54
C GLU A 97 -5.22 -5.19 19.30
N PHE A 98 -5.40 -3.89 19.09
CA PHE A 98 -6.07 -3.36 17.90
C PHE A 98 -5.24 -3.65 16.65
N TRP A 99 -3.93 -3.39 16.70
CA TRP A 99 -3.03 -3.66 15.58
C TRP A 99 -2.93 -5.15 15.24
N GLU A 100 -2.84 -6.02 16.24
CA GLU A 100 -2.82 -7.48 16.05
C GLU A 100 -4.10 -7.94 15.35
N THR A 101 -5.26 -7.49 15.83
CA THR A 101 -6.56 -7.87 15.25
C THR A 101 -6.71 -7.32 13.83
N TYR A 102 -6.34 -6.06 13.60
CA TYR A 102 -6.38 -5.43 12.28
C TYR A 102 -5.49 -6.17 11.27
N ASN A 103 -4.25 -6.48 11.66
CA ASN A 103 -3.30 -7.21 10.80
C ASN A 103 -3.79 -8.63 10.52
N MET A 104 -4.33 -9.33 11.53
CA MET A 104 -4.93 -10.65 11.36
C MET A 104 -6.06 -10.63 10.32
N ILE A 105 -6.90 -9.58 10.32
CA ILE A 105 -7.98 -9.45 9.34
C ILE A 105 -7.42 -9.12 7.94
N ARG A 106 -6.47 -8.17 7.84
CA ARG A 106 -5.85 -7.74 6.58
C ARG A 106 -5.04 -8.84 5.89
N GLU A 107 -4.29 -9.62 6.65
CA GLU A 107 -3.50 -10.76 6.14
C GLU A 107 -4.37 -12.01 5.90
N GLY A 108 -5.64 -11.96 6.33
CA GLY A 108 -6.52 -13.10 6.45
C GLY A 108 -6.12 -14.01 7.62
N TYR A 109 -7.06 -14.84 8.08
CA TYR A 109 -6.85 -15.82 9.16
C TYR A 109 -5.76 -16.89 8.86
N GLN A 110 -4.93 -16.71 7.83
CA GLN A 110 -3.87 -17.64 7.42
C GLN A 110 -2.52 -17.42 8.13
N THR A 111 -2.36 -16.40 8.96
CA THR A 111 -1.11 -16.19 9.74
C THR A 111 -1.17 -16.61 11.20
N SER A 112 -2.22 -17.30 11.66
CA SER A 112 -2.25 -17.85 13.03
C SER A 112 -1.69 -19.27 13.17
N ASP A 113 -1.46 -20.01 12.07
CA ASP A 113 -0.99 -21.42 12.13
C ASP A 113 0.24 -21.76 11.28
N LYS A 114 0.97 -20.77 10.78
CA LYS A 114 2.27 -21.01 10.14
C LYS A 114 3.36 -20.21 10.81
N LYS A 115 3.99 -20.84 11.82
CA LYS A 115 5.44 -20.73 11.96
C LYS A 115 6.02 -21.00 10.57
N LYS A 116 6.42 -19.95 9.85
CA LYS A 116 7.13 -20.05 8.56
C LYS A 116 8.31 -21.00 8.79
N THR A 117 8.16 -22.25 8.37
CA THR A 117 9.27 -23.19 8.40
C THR A 117 10.29 -22.68 7.39
N GLY A 118 11.59 -22.84 7.67
CA GLY A 118 12.65 -22.31 6.81
C GLY A 118 12.55 -22.77 5.34
N GLN A 119 11.75 -23.80 5.07
CA GLN A 119 11.44 -24.34 3.75
C GLN A 119 10.54 -23.42 2.91
N GLU A 120 9.56 -22.72 3.50
CA GLU A 120 8.73 -21.74 2.77
C GLU A 120 9.54 -20.47 2.42
N ILE A 121 10.45 -20.04 3.31
CA ILE A 121 11.39 -18.95 3.03
C ILE A 121 12.33 -19.35 1.89
N ASN A 122 12.83 -20.59 1.90
CA ASN A 122 13.71 -21.09 0.85
C ASN A 122 12.99 -21.14 -0.52
N ASN A 123 11.73 -21.56 -0.54
CA ASN A 123 10.92 -21.58 -1.77
C ASN A 123 10.59 -20.16 -2.28
N GLN A 124 10.39 -19.19 -1.38
CA GLN A 124 10.21 -17.78 -1.77
C GLN A 124 11.51 -17.19 -2.34
N VAL A 125 12.67 -17.52 -1.76
CA VAL A 125 13.97 -17.10 -2.27
C VAL A 125 14.24 -17.73 -3.64
N GLU A 126 13.95 -19.01 -3.83
CA GLU A 126 14.10 -19.71 -5.11
C GLU A 126 13.18 -19.11 -6.18
N SER A 127 11.91 -18.82 -5.82
CA SER A 127 10.97 -18.14 -6.72
C SER A 127 11.41 -16.71 -7.08
N MET A 128 11.95 -15.94 -6.13
CA MET A 128 12.49 -14.60 -6.41
C MET A 128 13.76 -14.67 -7.27
N GLN A 129 14.60 -15.68 -7.09
CA GLN A 129 15.78 -15.92 -7.94
C GLN A 129 15.38 -16.32 -9.36
N ASP A 130 14.37 -17.16 -9.53
CA ASP A 130 13.83 -17.53 -10.84
C ASP A 130 13.22 -16.33 -11.57
N ILE A 131 12.52 -15.45 -10.86
CA ILE A 131 12.00 -14.20 -11.40
C ILE A 131 13.15 -13.26 -11.80
N ALA A 132 14.19 -13.13 -10.97
CA ALA A 132 15.37 -12.31 -11.28
C ALA A 132 16.15 -12.85 -12.50
N LEU A 133 16.27 -14.17 -12.63
CA LEU A 133 16.89 -14.83 -13.79
C LEU A 133 16.06 -14.66 -15.06
N ALA A 134 14.73 -14.75 -14.96
CA ALA A 134 13.81 -14.48 -16.06
C ALA A 134 13.89 -13.02 -16.54
N LEU A 135 13.96 -12.06 -15.61
CA LEU A 135 14.14 -10.64 -15.93
C LEU A 135 15.48 -10.37 -16.60
N ASN A 136 16.57 -11.02 -16.16
CA ASN A 136 17.88 -10.90 -16.81
C ASN A 136 17.93 -11.53 -18.22
N ARG A 137 17.26 -12.68 -18.42
CA ARG A 137 17.11 -13.28 -19.77
C ARG A 137 16.32 -12.38 -20.72
N THR A 138 15.33 -11.67 -20.19
CA THR A 138 14.52 -10.72 -20.97
C THR A 138 15.31 -9.45 -21.31
N LYS A 139 16.17 -8.97 -20.40
CA LYS A 139 17.08 -7.83 -20.61
C LYS A 139 18.06 -8.05 -21.79
N ASN A 140 18.52 -9.29 -22.00
CA ASN A 140 19.38 -9.65 -23.14
C ASN A 140 18.63 -9.79 -24.47
N LYS A 141 17.29 -9.97 -24.46
CA LYS A 141 16.46 -10.01 -25.68
C LYS A 141 16.04 -8.64 -26.18
N ILE A 142 16.01 -7.64 -25.30
CA ILE A 142 15.58 -6.27 -25.60
C ILE A 142 16.70 -5.45 -26.29
N GLN A 143 17.96 -5.90 -26.27
CA GLN A 143 19.07 -5.21 -26.94
C GLN A 143 19.01 -5.19 -28.48
N ASN A 144 18.08 -5.95 -29.11
CA ASN A 144 17.91 -5.99 -30.56
C ASN A 144 16.63 -5.32 -31.09
N ASP A 145 15.86 -4.63 -30.25
CA ASP A 145 14.68 -3.88 -30.70
C ASP A 145 14.81 -2.39 -30.31
N ASP A 146 14.77 -1.52 -31.32
CA ASP A 146 15.07 -0.08 -31.24
C ASP A 146 14.10 0.68 -30.33
N ARG A 147 12.96 0.08 -29.98
CA ARG A 147 11.99 0.63 -29.01
C ARG A 147 12.39 0.39 -27.56
N GLY A 148 13.17 -0.66 -27.29
CA GLY A 148 13.64 -1.04 -25.96
C GLY A 148 14.76 -0.15 -25.43
N LYS A 149 15.60 0.38 -26.34
CA LYS A 149 16.66 1.35 -25.99
C LYS A 149 16.11 2.65 -25.42
N LYS A 150 15.02 3.16 -25.99
CA LYS A 150 14.40 4.42 -25.56
C LYS A 150 13.79 4.33 -24.16
N ALA A 151 13.16 3.19 -23.84
CA ALA A 151 12.60 2.93 -22.52
C ALA A 151 13.69 2.71 -21.45
N LEU A 152 14.86 2.14 -21.82
CA LEU A 152 15.99 1.99 -20.90
C LEU A 152 16.74 3.32 -20.67
N GLU A 153 16.83 4.18 -21.68
CA GLU A 153 17.39 5.54 -21.54
C GLU A 153 16.54 6.41 -20.60
N GLU A 154 15.21 6.37 -20.69
CA GLU A 154 14.32 7.09 -19.75
C GLU A 154 14.44 6.57 -18.30
N ILE A 155 14.61 5.25 -18.12
CA ILE A 155 14.81 4.67 -16.79
C ILE A 155 16.19 5.04 -16.22
N GLU A 156 17.24 5.10 -17.06
CA GLU A 156 18.59 5.52 -16.64
C GLU A 156 18.65 7.03 -16.32
N GLU A 157 17.89 7.86 -17.03
CA GLU A 157 17.76 9.29 -16.78
C GLU A 157 16.99 9.58 -15.47
N LEU A 158 15.93 8.82 -15.21
CA LEU A 158 15.23 8.84 -13.91
C LEU A 158 16.14 8.34 -12.78
N SER A 159 16.94 7.29 -12.99
CA SER A 159 17.87 6.77 -11.99
C SER A 159 18.99 7.76 -11.64
N LYS A 160 19.45 8.59 -12.58
CA LYS A 160 20.45 9.66 -12.32
C LYS A 160 19.84 10.83 -11.56
N THR A 161 18.57 11.13 -11.80
CA THR A 161 17.84 12.21 -11.12
C THR A 161 17.63 11.92 -9.63
N TYR A 162 17.39 10.65 -9.28
CA TYR A 162 17.21 10.22 -7.89
C TYR A 162 18.49 9.71 -7.21
N GLN A 163 19.66 9.83 -7.85
CA GLN A 163 20.96 9.42 -7.28
C GLN A 163 21.67 10.49 -6.44
N ILE A 164 20.97 11.51 -5.95
CA ILE A 164 21.55 12.49 -5.01
C ILE A 164 20.68 12.54 -3.75
N SER A 165 21.22 11.94 -2.67
CA SER A 165 20.81 12.09 -1.27
C SER A 165 19.94 11.01 -0.61
N VAL A 166 20.24 9.73 -0.86
CA VAL A 166 20.24 8.73 0.24
C VAL A 166 21.52 7.88 0.18
N LEU A 167 22.68 8.54 0.27
CA LEU A 167 23.96 7.94 0.68
C LEU A 167 24.41 8.75 1.90
N GLY A 168 24.70 8.19 3.07
CA GLY A 168 24.90 6.79 3.47
C GLY A 168 24.94 6.71 5.00
N PRO A 169 25.86 5.96 5.66
CA PRO A 169 26.91 5.10 5.09
C PRO A 169 27.08 3.78 5.87
N GLN A 170 26.85 2.61 5.26
CA GLN A 170 27.61 1.35 5.48
C GLN A 170 27.32 0.51 4.23
N ILE A 171 28.26 0.29 3.31
CA ILE A 171 29.24 -0.78 3.40
C ILE A 171 30.47 -0.37 2.58
N GLN A 172 31.58 -0.26 3.29
CA GLN A 172 32.92 -0.52 2.80
C GLN A 172 32.94 -1.88 2.08
N ASP A 173 33.34 -1.93 0.81
CA ASP A 173 34.72 -2.33 0.51
C ASP A 173 34.99 -2.47 -1.00
N PHE A 174 36.00 -1.70 -1.40
CA PHE A 174 37.11 -2.09 -2.27
C PHE A 174 36.84 -3.04 -3.45
N HIS A 175 36.88 -2.46 -4.66
CA HIS A 175 37.95 -2.80 -5.61
C HIS A 175 38.10 -1.69 -6.65
N ASN A 176 38.98 -0.73 -6.38
CA ASN A 176 39.50 0.15 -7.42
C ASN A 176 40.92 0.62 -7.06
N ASN A 177 41.89 -0.27 -7.21
CA ASN A 177 43.29 0.12 -7.24
C ASN A 177 43.61 0.66 -8.63
N LYS A 178 43.79 1.98 -8.67
CA LYS A 178 44.35 2.75 -9.77
C LYS A 178 45.68 2.15 -10.24
N CYS A 179 45.80 1.93 -11.55
CA CYS A 179 47.05 2.11 -12.27
C CYS A 179 46.77 3.06 -13.45
N LYS A 180 46.95 4.36 -13.20
CA LYS A 180 47.23 5.33 -14.28
C LYS A 180 48.74 5.39 -14.43
N CYS A 181 49.26 4.75 -15.48
CA CYS A 181 50.51 5.19 -16.08
C CYS A 181 50.17 6.38 -17.00
N VAL A 182 50.73 7.54 -16.69
CA VAL A 182 51.02 8.57 -17.69
C VAL A 182 52.49 8.90 -17.53
N LEU A 183 53.25 8.56 -18.56
CA LEU A 183 54.61 8.99 -18.82
C LEU A 183 54.63 10.50 -19.06
N ILE A 184 55.32 11.25 -18.20
CA ILE A 184 56.38 12.21 -18.55
C ILE A 184 57.45 12.13 -17.46
#